data_AF-A0AAV3YV31-F1
#
_entry.id   AF-A0AAV3YV31-F1
#
_cell.length_a   1.000
_cell.length_b   1.000
_cell.length_c   1.000
_cell.angle_alpha   90.00
_cell.angle_beta   90.00
_cell.angle_gamma   90.00
#
_symmetry.space_group_name_H-M   'P 1'
#
loop_
_entity.id
_entity.type
_entity.pdbx_description
1 polymer ?
#
loop_
_entity_poly.entity_id
_entity_poly.type
_entity_poly.pdbx_seq_one_letter_code
_entity_poly.pdbx_strand_id
1 'polypeptide(L)'
;MAPLRISFLIRSVYDLLPSNANLVRWRKKDDLTCPPCQGRQTTKHVHALSSCKVALSQGRYTWRHNRVLQELTSVEGKSTSSTVFTTEGGVKKCHGGSITMNTHRKGLLEGCDDWLVSVDLPEWERHPGVMRKTALRPDIVIHSASTQQIIMVELTVPYESRLE
;
A
#
# COMPACT_ATOMS: atom_id res chain seq x y z
N MET A 1 10.78 17.44 -9.88
CA MET A 1 9.73 17.58 -8.85
C MET A 1 8.66 18.52 -9.39
N ALA A 2 7.40 18.10 -9.48
CA ALA A 2 6.33 18.96 -10.00
C ALA A 2 6.15 20.20 -9.09
N PRO A 3 5.98 21.43 -9.66
CA PRO A 3 5.93 22.69 -8.91
C PRO A 3 4.83 22.73 -7.82
N LEU A 4 3.77 21.93 -7.99
CA LEU A 4 2.69 21.78 -7.02
C LEU A 4 3.14 21.15 -5.69
N ARG A 5 4.14 20.25 -5.69
CA ARG A 5 4.63 19.60 -4.46
C ARG A 5 5.39 20.57 -3.56
N ILE A 6 6.23 21.42 -4.15
CA ILE A 6 7.01 22.42 -3.41
C ILE A 6 6.06 23.47 -2.83
N SER A 7 5.09 23.94 -3.61
CA SER A 7 4.06 24.88 -3.15
C SER A 7 3.26 24.32 -1.97
N PHE A 8 2.85 23.06 -2.04
CA PHE A 8 2.15 22.40 -0.93
C PHE A 8 3.01 22.34 0.34
N LEU A 9 4.27 21.93 0.23
CA LEU A 9 5.19 21.82 1.37
C LEU A 9 5.44 23.17 2.05
N ILE A 10 5.67 24.22 1.26
CA ILE A 10 5.84 25.57 1.81
C ILE A 10 4.55 25.99 2.53
N ARG A 11 3.39 25.81 1.90
CA ARG A 11 2.11 26.21 2.49
C ARG A 11 1.73 25.39 3.72
N SER A 12 2.12 24.12 3.81
CA SER A 12 1.85 23.29 4.98
C SER A 12 2.66 23.75 6.19
N VAL A 13 3.93 24.09 5.99
CA VAL A 13 4.83 24.59 7.06
C VAL A 13 4.34 25.93 7.62
N TYR A 14 3.93 26.86 6.75
CA TYR A 14 3.51 28.20 7.16
C TYR A 14 2.03 28.32 7.53
N ASP A 15 1.32 27.20 7.68
CA ASP A 15 -0.10 27.19 8.01
C ASP A 15 -0.97 27.98 7.02
N LEU A 16 -0.73 27.79 5.72
CA LEU A 16 -1.40 28.49 4.61
C LEU A 16 -2.35 27.58 3.81
N LEU A 17 -2.46 26.30 4.20
CA LEU A 17 -3.39 25.34 3.61
C LEU A 17 -4.82 25.57 4.12
N PRO A 18 -5.87 25.08 3.41
CA PRO A 18 -7.28 25.23 3.81
C PRO A 18 -7.66 24.35 5.03
N SER A 19 -7.03 24.58 6.17
CA SER A 19 -7.43 24.02 7.47
C SER A 19 -8.71 24.70 7.98
N ASN A 20 -9.53 24.08 8.85
CA ASN A 20 -10.73 24.75 9.37
C ASN A 20 -10.39 26.09 10.06
N ALA A 21 -9.26 26.18 10.77
CA ALA A 21 -8.81 27.45 11.36
C ALA A 21 -8.56 28.55 10.30
N ASN A 22 -7.99 28.19 9.15
CA ASN A 22 -7.81 29.14 8.04
C ASN A 22 -9.11 29.41 7.29
N LEU A 23 -9.98 28.43 7.12
CA LEU A 23 -11.29 28.61 6.50
C LEU A 23 -12.16 29.57 7.32
N VAL A 24 -12.13 29.50 8.65
CA VAL A 24 -12.77 30.48 9.53
C VAL A 24 -12.14 31.86 9.36
N ARG A 25 -10.80 31.96 9.33
CA ARG A 25 -10.09 33.23 9.07
C ARG A 25 -10.49 33.83 7.72
N TRP A 26 -10.70 33.01 6.70
CA TRP A 26 -11.13 33.41 5.36
C TRP A 26 -12.65 33.57 5.23
N ARG A 27 -13.41 33.45 6.32
CA ARG A 27 -14.87 33.57 6.36
C ARG A 27 -15.58 32.59 5.41
N LYS A 28 -15.00 31.40 5.23
CA LYS A 28 -15.56 30.29 4.42
C LYS A 28 -16.22 29.20 5.27
N LYS A 29 -16.05 29.25 6.59
CA LYS A 29 -16.59 28.32 7.56
C LYS A 29 -16.77 29.03 8.90
N ASP A 30 -17.67 28.55 9.74
CA ASP A 30 -17.94 29.15 11.05
C ASP A 30 -17.19 28.45 12.20
N ASP A 31 -16.81 27.18 11.99
CA ASP A 31 -16.13 26.37 13.00
C ASP A 31 -14.68 26.00 12.60
N LEU A 32 -13.77 26.22 13.54
CA LEU A 32 -12.33 25.99 13.45
C LEU A 32 -11.90 24.62 14.01
N THR A 33 -12.82 23.86 14.61
CA THR A 33 -12.51 22.59 15.26
C THR A 33 -12.28 21.46 14.26
N CYS A 34 -11.54 20.45 14.70
CA CYS A 34 -11.30 19.21 13.99
C CYS A 34 -12.47 18.26 14.26
N PRO A 35 -13.21 17.78 13.24
CA PRO A 35 -14.40 16.99 13.49
C PRO A 35 -14.18 15.72 14.35
N PRO A 36 -13.08 14.95 14.18
CA PRO A 36 -12.82 13.76 14.99
C PRO A 36 -12.47 14.04 16.46
N CYS A 37 -11.71 15.10 16.77
CA CYS A 37 -11.16 15.30 18.12
C CYS A 37 -11.59 16.61 18.79
N GLN A 38 -12.39 17.44 18.10
CA GLN A 38 -12.90 18.74 18.54
C GLN A 38 -11.82 19.77 18.94
N GLY A 39 -10.54 19.44 18.77
CA GLY A 39 -9.42 20.35 18.95
C GLY A 39 -9.33 21.35 17.81
N ARG A 40 -8.62 22.46 18.01
CA ARG A 40 -8.40 23.45 16.96
C ARG A 40 -7.66 22.83 15.76
N GLN A 41 -8.27 22.86 14.57
CA GLN A 41 -7.67 22.28 13.37
C GLN A 41 -6.82 23.32 12.62
N THR A 42 -5.53 23.36 12.95
CA THR A 42 -4.51 24.09 12.19
C THR A 42 -3.69 23.16 11.31
N THR A 43 -2.98 23.75 10.35
CA THR A 43 -1.84 23.13 9.69
C THR A 43 -0.53 23.33 10.46
N LYS A 44 -0.46 24.28 11.42
CA LYS A 44 0.56 24.26 12.49
C LYS A 44 0.47 22.95 13.26
N HIS A 45 1.59 22.24 13.39
CA HIS A 45 1.66 20.88 13.93
C HIS A 45 0.81 19.84 13.20
N VAL A 46 0.56 20.03 11.90
CA VAL A 46 0.11 18.94 11.01
C VAL A 46 -1.18 18.26 11.51
N HIS A 47 -2.00 18.95 12.32
CA HIS A 47 -3.14 18.35 12.99
C HIS A 47 -4.13 17.76 11.98
N ALA A 48 -4.36 18.48 10.87
CA ALA A 48 -5.18 18.02 9.76
C ALA A 48 -4.52 16.90 8.91
N LEU A 49 -3.18 16.79 8.87
CA LEU A 49 -2.51 15.86 7.94
C LEU A 49 -2.00 14.57 8.62
N SER A 50 -1.55 14.60 9.89
CA SER A 50 -0.97 13.42 10.57
C SER A 50 -0.98 13.44 12.11
N SER A 51 -1.36 14.54 12.75
CA SER A 51 -1.17 14.73 14.21
C SER A 51 -2.47 14.76 15.02
N CYS A 52 -3.60 14.37 14.44
CA CYS A 52 -4.85 14.22 15.20
C CYS A 52 -4.82 12.90 15.99
N LYS A 53 -4.75 12.97 17.33
CA LYS A 53 -4.69 11.80 18.20
C LYS A 53 -5.86 10.83 18.01
N VAL A 54 -7.08 11.37 17.82
CA VAL A 54 -8.28 10.54 17.61
C VAL A 54 -8.24 9.88 16.22
N ALA A 55 -7.79 10.59 15.19
CA ALA A 55 -7.63 9.99 13.86
C ALA A 55 -6.56 8.89 13.86
N LEU A 56 -5.47 9.09 14.62
CA LEU A 56 -4.42 8.10 14.83
C LEU A 56 -4.97 6.86 15.55
N SER A 57 -5.62 7.03 16.70
CA SER A 57 -6.15 5.91 17.48
C SER A 57 -7.25 5.13 16.76
N GLN A 58 -7.97 5.79 15.86
CA GLN A 58 -8.97 5.14 14.99
C GLN A 58 -8.36 4.47 13.74
N GLY A 59 -7.04 4.52 13.55
CA GLY A 59 -6.38 3.90 12.39
C GLY A 59 -6.69 4.58 11.05
N ARG A 60 -7.17 5.84 11.04
CA ARG A 60 -7.59 6.51 9.80
C ARG A 60 -6.43 6.75 8.82
N TYR A 61 -5.21 6.91 9.33
CA TYR A 61 -4.02 7.13 8.50
C TYR A 61 -3.61 5.88 7.71
N THR A 62 -3.84 4.70 8.27
CA THR A 62 -3.55 3.42 7.60
C THR A 62 -4.75 2.88 6.82
N TRP A 63 -5.94 3.47 6.97
CA TRP A 63 -7.17 2.95 6.36
C TRP A 63 -7.06 2.75 4.85
N ARG A 64 -6.60 3.75 4.10
CA ARG A 64 -6.49 3.64 2.63
C ARG A 64 -5.44 2.61 2.21
N HIS A 65 -4.30 2.59 2.88
CA HIS A 65 -3.25 1.59 2.68
C HIS A 65 -3.81 0.18 2.90
N ASN A 66 -4.39 -0.06 4.07
CA ASN A 66 -4.96 -1.35 4.44
C ASN A 66 -6.10 -1.75 3.50
N ARG A 67 -6.91 -0.80 3.04
CA ARG A 67 -7.99 -1.06 2.10
C ARG A 67 -7.46 -1.52 0.75
N VAL A 68 -6.41 -0.88 0.21
CA VAL A 68 -5.77 -1.30 -1.04
C VAL A 68 -5.18 -2.70 -0.89
N LEU A 69 -4.50 -2.98 0.21
CA LEU A 69 -3.96 -4.31 0.50
C LEU A 69 -5.05 -5.38 0.63
N GLN A 70 -6.15 -5.07 1.30
CA GLN A 70 -7.31 -5.95 1.39
C GLN A 70 -7.90 -6.23 0.01
N GLU A 71 -8.06 -5.24 -0.86
CA GLU A 71 -8.59 -5.46 -2.22
C GLU A 71 -7.64 -6.29 -3.09
N LEU A 72 -6.33 -6.02 -3.04
CA LEU A 72 -5.33 -6.79 -3.80
C LEU A 72 -5.27 -8.26 -3.38
N THR A 73 -5.56 -8.53 -2.11
CA THR A 73 -5.56 -9.88 -1.55
C THR A 73 -6.94 -10.55 -1.58
N SER A 74 -8.03 -9.78 -1.62
CA SER A 74 -9.40 -10.29 -1.67
C SER A 74 -9.72 -10.98 -2.99
N VAL A 75 -8.95 -10.73 -4.06
CA VAL A 75 -9.05 -11.47 -5.33
C VAL A 75 -8.78 -12.97 -5.13
N GLU A 76 -8.17 -13.37 -4.01
CA GLU A 76 -7.90 -14.76 -3.65
C GLU A 76 -8.89 -15.33 -2.61
N GLY A 77 -10.00 -14.64 -2.36
CA GLY A 77 -10.98 -14.91 -1.30
C GLY A 77 -11.80 -16.19 -1.44
N LYS A 78 -11.15 -17.36 -1.48
CA LYS A 78 -11.65 -18.66 -0.98
C LYS A 78 -10.48 -19.56 -0.60
N SER A 79 -9.60 -19.17 0.31
CA SER A 79 -8.97 -20.09 1.26
C SER A 79 -8.16 -19.34 2.30
N THR A 80 -8.55 -19.53 3.56
CA THR A 80 -7.58 -19.59 4.65
C THR A 80 -6.45 -20.55 4.27
N SER A 81 -5.20 -20.13 4.46
CA SER A 81 -3.95 -20.87 4.22
C SER A 81 -3.20 -20.37 2.98
N SER A 82 -2.05 -19.73 3.22
CA SER A 82 -0.85 -19.86 2.38
C SER A 82 -1.13 -20.04 0.88
N THR A 83 -1.43 -18.95 0.17
CA THR A 83 -1.77 -19.04 -1.26
C THR A 83 -0.57 -19.48 -2.07
N VAL A 84 -0.62 -20.73 -2.52
CA VAL A 84 0.20 -21.27 -3.60
C VAL A 84 -0.29 -20.66 -4.92
N PHE A 85 0.57 -19.89 -5.60
CA PHE A 85 0.33 -19.56 -7.00
C PHE A 85 0.54 -20.81 -7.83
N THR A 86 -0.54 -21.45 -8.30
CA THR A 86 -0.44 -22.47 -9.35
C THR A 86 -0.32 -21.77 -10.70
N THR A 87 0.83 -21.92 -11.36
CA THR A 87 0.91 -21.55 -12.78
C THR A 87 0.22 -22.64 -13.61
N GLU A 88 -0.75 -22.27 -14.44
CA GLU A 88 -1.32 -23.20 -15.43
C GLU A 88 -0.24 -23.56 -16.45
N GLY A 89 0.53 -24.61 -16.14
CA GLY A 89 1.50 -25.21 -17.03
C GLY A 89 0.77 -25.83 -18.23
N GLY A 90 0.80 -25.15 -19.36
CA GLY A 90 0.29 -25.68 -20.63
C GLY A 90 0.85 -27.07 -20.94
N VAL A 91 -0.06 -28.01 -21.20
CA VAL A 91 0.23 -29.41 -21.54
C VAL A 91 1.16 -29.48 -22.76
N LYS A 92 2.32 -30.12 -22.62
CA LYS A 92 3.20 -30.44 -23.75
C LYS A 92 2.82 -31.79 -24.36
N LYS A 93 2.43 -31.77 -25.65
CA LYS A 93 2.41 -32.97 -26.50
C LYS A 93 3.42 -32.74 -27.62
N CYS A 94 4.57 -33.40 -27.55
CA CYS A 94 5.61 -33.31 -28.56
C CYS A 94 5.49 -34.48 -29.53
N HIS A 95 5.24 -34.21 -30.82
CA HIS A 95 5.68 -35.02 -31.95
C HIS A 95 5.87 -34.10 -33.17
N GLY A 96 7.13 -33.95 -33.62
CA GLY A 96 7.48 -33.46 -34.96
C GLY A 96 7.60 -31.94 -35.16
N GLY A 97 8.85 -31.44 -35.06
CA GLY A 97 9.42 -30.37 -35.89
C GLY A 97 8.74 -28.99 -35.96
N SER A 98 9.31 -28.00 -35.25
CA SER A 98 9.65 -26.66 -35.77
C SER A 98 10.39 -25.88 -34.68
N ILE A 99 11.58 -25.33 -34.98
CA ILE A 99 12.30 -24.44 -34.06
C ILE A 99 11.72 -23.04 -34.23
N THR A 100 10.67 -22.74 -33.50
CA THR A 100 10.29 -21.36 -33.17
C THR A 100 11.00 -21.00 -31.88
N MET A 101 11.94 -20.05 -31.92
CA MET A 101 12.45 -19.42 -30.71
C MET A 101 11.35 -18.55 -30.11
N ASN A 102 10.41 -19.20 -29.42
CA ASN A 102 9.53 -18.52 -28.50
C ASN A 102 10.39 -18.07 -27.33
N THR A 103 10.83 -16.82 -27.34
CA THR A 103 11.22 -16.13 -26.12
C THR A 103 9.95 -15.87 -25.29
N HIS A 104 9.32 -16.94 -24.81
CA HIS A 104 8.36 -16.80 -23.72
C HIS A 104 9.18 -16.29 -22.54
N ARG A 105 9.02 -14.99 -22.24
CA ARG A 105 9.50 -14.44 -20.99
C ARG A 105 8.79 -15.24 -19.90
N LYS A 106 9.56 -15.99 -19.11
CA LYS A 106 9.01 -16.69 -17.96
C LYS A 106 8.31 -15.67 -17.06
N GLY A 107 7.11 -15.99 -16.61
CA GLY A 107 6.40 -15.19 -15.61
C GLY A 107 7.25 -15.10 -14.34
N LEU A 108 7.11 -14.00 -13.58
CA LEU A 108 7.91 -13.78 -12.36
C LEU A 108 7.70 -14.90 -11.32
N LEU A 109 6.51 -15.52 -11.32
CA LEU A 109 6.11 -16.61 -10.43
C LEU A 109 6.21 -17.99 -11.12
N GLU A 110 6.77 -18.07 -12.32
CA GLU A 110 6.88 -19.32 -13.06
C GLU A 110 8.08 -20.14 -12.58
N GLY A 111 7.85 -21.40 -12.19
CA GLY A 111 8.91 -22.33 -11.82
C GLY A 111 8.72 -23.07 -10.49
N CYS A 112 7.72 -22.71 -9.69
CA CYS A 112 7.33 -23.46 -8.50
C CYS A 112 5.88 -23.20 -8.10
N ASP A 113 5.27 -24.15 -7.39
CA ASP A 113 3.91 -24.09 -6.85
C ASP A 113 3.93 -24.02 -5.31
N ASP A 114 4.97 -23.48 -4.70
CA ASP A 114 5.07 -23.32 -3.23
C ASP A 114 5.20 -21.85 -2.81
N TRP A 115 4.77 -20.94 -3.69
CA TRP A 115 4.74 -19.54 -3.36
C TRP A 115 3.83 -19.27 -2.16
N LEU A 116 4.26 -18.35 -1.30
CA LEU A 116 3.55 -17.93 -0.11
C LEU A 116 3.51 -16.40 -0.09
N VAL A 117 2.30 -15.86 0.01
CA VAL A 117 2.03 -14.42 0.09
C VAL A 117 1.85 -14.00 1.54
N SER A 118 2.51 -12.89 1.90
CA SER A 118 2.34 -12.20 3.18
C SER A 118 2.21 -10.70 2.91
N VAL A 119 1.37 -10.02 3.69
CA VAL A 119 0.97 -8.64 3.42
C VAL A 119 1.00 -7.84 4.71
N ASP A 120 1.37 -6.56 4.64
CA ASP A 120 1.45 -5.67 5.79
C ASP A 120 0.05 -5.21 6.26
N LEU A 121 -0.74 -6.18 6.74
CA LEU A 121 -1.99 -5.97 7.44
C LEU A 121 -1.85 -6.44 8.89
N PRO A 122 -2.55 -5.80 9.85
CA PRO A 122 -2.47 -6.17 11.27
C PRO A 122 -2.91 -7.62 11.55
N GLU A 123 -3.67 -8.22 10.65
CA GLU A 123 -4.16 -9.60 10.74
C GLU A 123 -3.15 -10.64 10.20
N TRP A 124 -2.10 -10.19 9.47
CA TRP A 124 -1.11 -11.07 8.85
C TRP A 124 0.21 -11.09 9.62
N GLU A 125 0.38 -12.10 10.47
CA GLU A 125 1.57 -12.22 11.33
C GLU A 125 2.70 -13.09 10.72
N ARG A 126 2.50 -13.71 9.56
CA ARG A 126 3.45 -14.69 8.99
C ARG A 126 4.32 -14.08 7.88
N HIS A 127 5.32 -13.28 8.26
CA HIS A 127 6.45 -12.96 7.37
C HIS A 127 7.59 -13.99 7.54
N PRO A 128 8.38 -14.24 6.49
CA PRO A 128 9.52 -15.15 6.59
C PRO A 128 10.49 -14.66 7.67
N GLY A 129 11.10 -15.59 8.41
CA GLY A 129 11.97 -15.26 9.55
C GLY A 129 13.14 -14.32 9.23
N VAL A 130 13.59 -14.30 7.96
CA VAL A 130 14.63 -13.37 7.47
C VAL A 130 14.18 -11.89 7.53
N MET A 131 12.89 -11.61 7.30
CA MET A 131 12.31 -10.27 7.37
C MET A 131 11.99 -9.84 8.80
N ARG A 132 11.81 -10.79 9.73
CA ARG A 132 11.43 -10.53 11.13
C ARG A 132 12.49 -9.74 11.92
N LYS A 133 13.72 -9.64 11.43
CA LYS A 133 14.81 -8.92 12.10
C LYS A 133 14.61 -7.41 12.10
N THR A 134 13.87 -6.86 11.13
CA THR A 134 13.53 -5.43 11.08
C THR A 134 12.07 -5.22 11.44
N ALA A 135 11.76 -4.12 12.13
CA ALA A 135 10.37 -3.68 12.33
C ALA A 135 9.76 -3.07 11.05
N LEU A 136 10.58 -2.84 10.02
CA LEU A 136 10.15 -2.38 8.70
C LEU A 136 9.74 -3.59 7.86
N ARG A 137 8.58 -3.49 7.23
CA ARG A 137 7.97 -4.54 6.40
C ARG A 137 7.56 -3.92 5.08
N PRO A 138 7.85 -4.57 3.93
CA PRO A 138 7.25 -4.18 2.66
C PRO A 138 5.75 -4.45 2.67
N ASP A 139 5.01 -3.73 1.83
CA ASP A 139 3.56 -3.87 1.73
C ASP A 139 3.11 -5.30 1.39
N ILE A 140 3.79 -5.96 0.44
CA ILE A 140 3.55 -7.37 0.10
C ILE A 140 4.89 -8.09 -0.09
N VAL A 141 4.98 -9.30 0.46
CA VAL A 141 6.12 -10.20 0.30
C VAL A 141 5.63 -11.55 -0.20
N ILE A 142 6.12 -11.96 -1.36
CA ILE A 142 5.88 -13.27 -1.97
C ILE A 142 7.18 -14.05 -1.89
N HIS A 143 7.15 -15.28 -1.38
CA HIS A 143 8.38 -16.08 -1.24
C HIS A 143 8.13 -17.56 -1.53
N SER A 144 9.16 -18.26 -1.99
CA SER A 144 9.16 -19.71 -2.20
C SER A 144 10.37 -20.31 -1.49
N ALA A 145 10.14 -21.35 -0.70
CA ALA A 145 11.21 -22.06 0.00
C ALA A 145 11.96 -22.99 -0.97
N SER A 146 11.26 -23.58 -1.94
CA SER A 146 11.83 -24.51 -2.92
C SER A 146 12.83 -23.84 -3.86
N THR A 147 12.54 -22.61 -4.29
CA THR A 147 13.41 -21.84 -5.19
C THR A 147 14.34 -20.89 -4.46
N GLN A 148 14.15 -20.72 -3.15
CA GLN A 148 14.82 -19.72 -2.31
C GLN A 148 14.68 -18.28 -2.84
N GLN A 149 13.53 -17.96 -3.44
CA GLN A 149 13.24 -16.64 -4.01
C GLN A 149 12.31 -15.83 -3.12
N ILE A 150 12.56 -14.52 -3.08
CA ILE A 150 11.72 -13.54 -2.38
C ILE A 150 11.46 -12.37 -3.34
N ILE A 151 10.19 -12.02 -3.50
CA ILE A 151 9.70 -10.86 -4.24
C ILE A 151 9.07 -9.91 -3.23
N MET A 152 9.54 -8.67 -3.22
CA MET A 152 9.02 -7.60 -2.38
C MET A 152 8.29 -6.62 -3.27
N VAL A 153 7.08 -6.25 -2.89
CA VAL A 153 6.26 -5.27 -3.59
C VAL A 153 5.96 -4.14 -2.62
N GLU A 154 6.30 -2.92 -3.04
CA GLU A 154 6.02 -1.68 -2.32
C GLU A 154 5.01 -0.87 -3.14
N LEU A 155 3.88 -0.53 -2.54
CA LEU A 155 2.80 0.19 -3.19
C LEU A 155 2.95 1.68 -2.94
N THR A 156 3.17 2.43 -4.00
CA THR A 156 2.98 3.88 -3.93
C THR A 156 1.50 4.19 -4.09
N VAL A 157 0.74 4.15 -3.00
CA VAL A 157 -0.68 4.52 -3.02
C VAL A 157 -0.79 6.06 -3.04
N PRO A 158 -1.14 6.69 -4.17
CA PRO A 158 -1.27 8.15 -4.22
C PRO A 158 -2.31 8.67 -3.22
N TYR A 159 -2.09 9.87 -2.68
CA TYR A 159 -3.16 10.64 -2.05
C TYR A 159 -4.23 10.97 -3.10
N GLU A 160 -5.50 11.13 -2.71
CA GLU A 160 -6.62 11.39 -3.64
C GLU A 160 -6.38 12.59 -4.58
N SER A 161 -5.51 13.53 -4.19
CA SER A 161 -5.10 14.66 -5.03
C SER A 161 -4.06 14.32 -6.12
N ARG A 162 -3.72 13.05 -6.32
CA ARG A 162 -2.81 12.58 -7.38
C ARG A 162 -3.55 11.68 -8.38
N LEU A 163 -4.81 12.03 -8.67
CA LEU A 163 -5.40 11.78 -9.98
C LEU A 163 -4.76 12.80 -10.93
N GLU A 164 -3.81 12.35 -11.73
CA GLU A 164 -3.34 13.11 -12.90
C GLU A 164 -4.42 13.06 -14.00
#